data_AF-A0A6A5RIM9-F1
#
_entry.id   AF-A0A6A5RIM9-F1
#
_cell.length_a   1.000
_cell.length_b   1.000
_cell.length_c   1.000
_cell.angle_alpha   90.00
_cell.angle_beta   90.00
_cell.angle_gamma   90.00
#
_symmetry.space_group_name_H-M   'P 1'
#
loop_
_entity.id
_entity.type
_entity.pdbx_description
1 polymer ?
#
loop_
_entity_poly.entity_id
_entity_poly.type
_entity_poly.pdbx_seq_one_letter_code
_entity_poly.pdbx_strand_id
1 'polypeptide(L)'
;MDSKDLPPPHGTIECFGEFEGPEVLLLVGHGGDCATFHIAESYLRHLGPRWKALQGVRAHRLSRGLFRGLLSGVFGGSYGGVFRNPFTGLRGFDKNPRILNLKGDYPDAIRILLQIVTMEFTKLPEKLDFPELVRLAEVAARWDCHAMLAKFIEGWAAPYRDRIFLPGYEQWLYIAHEFGYEDEYLELSRRLAICCSIDSQDRLVTPDGSVLEQRGIFPLDTLFQIHEGRRQILHSIIKALYDLWAIVANGSSCQLADETNSYDYRSCAGVNLIEFTEYLRGKGLFPMIKTVEPIRYSPFELARYVDTELLSHTVDLDSEGSSSPRPTPPHIDCHVGFQLGPVMQNILDNARWPVEISIVDRIRSNTCEYRLDPAFDDPYADVDGTPVLPRELV
;
A
#
# COMPACT_ATOMS: atom_id res chain seq x y z
N MET A 1 -40.50 16.36 -3.96
CA MET A 1 -40.59 15.81 -2.59
C MET A 1 -40.36 16.96 -1.65
N ASP A 2 -41.42 17.37 -0.95
CA ASP A 2 -41.23 18.18 0.25
C ASP A 2 -40.61 17.27 1.31
N SER A 3 -39.83 17.82 2.24
CA SER A 3 -39.17 17.08 3.34
C SER A 3 -40.13 16.21 4.19
N LYS A 4 -41.45 16.35 4.00
CA LYS A 4 -42.51 15.59 4.65
C LYS A 4 -42.76 14.20 4.05
N ASP A 5 -42.22 13.90 2.86
CA ASP A 5 -42.48 12.64 2.14
C ASP A 5 -41.38 11.57 2.35
N LEU A 6 -40.34 11.86 3.15
CA LEU A 6 -39.32 10.86 3.48
C LEU A 6 -39.82 9.95 4.61
N PRO A 7 -39.71 8.61 4.49
CA PRO A 7 -40.03 7.71 5.58
C PRO A 7 -39.15 8.05 6.80
N PRO A 8 -39.68 7.92 8.04
CA PRO A 8 -38.90 8.20 9.23
C PRO A 8 -37.65 7.31 9.24
N PRO A 9 -36.46 7.85 9.58
CA PRO A 9 -35.26 7.05 9.66
C PRO A 9 -35.47 5.96 10.71
N HIS A 10 -35.46 4.70 10.27
CA HIS A 10 -35.37 3.55 11.17
C HIS A 10 -33.91 3.44 11.57
N GLY A 11 -33.54 3.90 12.76
CA GLY A 11 -32.17 3.84 13.29
C GLY A 11 -31.92 4.79 14.46
N THR A 12 -30.87 4.51 15.24
CA THR A 12 -30.40 5.42 16.29
C THR A 12 -29.88 6.69 15.65
N ILE A 13 -30.44 7.83 16.01
CA ILE A 13 -29.97 9.14 15.57
C ILE A 13 -28.83 9.58 16.50
N GLU A 14 -27.63 9.73 15.96
CA GLU A 14 -26.51 10.37 16.66
C GLU A 14 -26.40 11.84 16.23
N CYS A 15 -26.44 12.75 17.23
CA CYS A 15 -26.24 14.19 17.07
C CYS A 15 -24.82 14.60 17.49
N PHE A 16 -24.23 15.56 16.77
CA PHE A 16 -22.88 16.06 16.99
C PHE A 16 -22.96 17.59 17.17
N GLY A 17 -22.31 18.13 18.21
CA GLY A 17 -22.37 19.55 18.57
C GLY A 17 -23.43 19.89 19.63
N GLU A 18 -23.38 21.13 20.15
CA GLU A 18 -24.34 21.63 21.16
C GLU A 18 -25.70 22.00 20.55
N PHE A 19 -26.77 21.84 21.33
CA PHE A 19 -28.15 22.14 20.91
C PHE A 19 -28.49 23.65 20.95
N GLU A 20 -27.69 24.47 21.63
CA GLU A 20 -27.98 25.89 21.87
C GLU A 20 -27.16 26.78 20.92
N GLY A 21 -27.62 26.84 19.65
CA GLY A 21 -27.05 27.72 18.63
C GLY A 21 -27.71 27.49 17.24
N PRO A 22 -27.48 28.37 16.25
CA PRO A 22 -27.94 28.15 14.86
C PRO A 22 -27.19 27.00 14.14
N GLU A 23 -26.28 26.33 14.85
CA GLU A 23 -25.45 25.20 14.45
C GLU A 23 -25.73 24.16 15.56
N VAL A 24 -26.16 22.91 15.39
CA VAL A 24 -25.99 21.87 14.37
C VAL A 24 -27.14 20.86 14.58
N LEU A 25 -27.53 20.11 13.55
CA LEU A 25 -28.22 18.84 13.77
C LEU A 25 -27.66 17.83 12.77
N LEU A 26 -26.67 17.03 13.17
CA LEU A 26 -26.28 15.85 12.42
C LEU A 26 -27.24 14.73 12.78
N LEU A 27 -27.87 14.10 11.79
CA LEU A 27 -28.72 12.93 12.01
C LEU A 27 -28.08 11.76 11.30
N VAL A 28 -27.28 10.95 12.01
CA VAL A 28 -26.84 9.67 11.47
C VAL A 28 -28.01 8.70 11.57
N GLY A 29 -28.66 8.38 10.45
CA GLY A 29 -29.66 7.31 10.41
C GLY A 29 -28.99 5.99 10.06
N HIS A 30 -28.98 5.02 10.98
CA HIS A 30 -28.57 3.64 10.68
C HIS A 30 -29.73 2.83 10.09
N GLY A 31 -29.92 2.90 8.76
CA GLY A 31 -30.93 2.11 8.05
C GLY A 31 -30.45 1.64 6.68
N GLY A 32 -29.86 0.43 6.61
CA GLY A 32 -29.30 -0.16 5.37
C GLY A 32 -27.89 0.36 5.00
N ASP A 33 -27.46 0.17 3.75
CA ASP A 33 -26.16 0.59 3.18
C ASP A 33 -25.99 2.13 3.04
N CYS A 34 -26.87 2.92 3.66
CA CYS A 34 -26.90 4.37 3.52
C CYS A 34 -26.89 5.03 4.90
N ALA A 35 -25.83 5.79 5.17
CA ALA A 35 -25.79 6.75 6.28
C ALA A 35 -26.12 8.15 5.73
N THR A 36 -27.10 8.81 6.35
CA THR A 36 -27.44 10.21 6.04
C THR A 36 -26.72 11.12 7.04
N PHE A 37 -26.26 12.28 6.59
CA PHE A 37 -25.58 13.26 7.45
C PHE A 37 -26.16 14.64 7.19
N HIS A 38 -26.31 15.43 8.26
CA HIS A 38 -26.82 16.79 8.21
C HIS A 38 -25.76 17.72 8.84
N ILE A 39 -24.94 18.35 8.01
CA ILE A 39 -23.79 19.13 8.48
C ILE A 39 -24.10 20.61 8.30
N ALA A 40 -23.84 21.43 9.33
CA ALA A 40 -23.98 22.88 9.19
C ALA A 40 -22.92 23.43 8.23
N GLU A 41 -23.27 24.49 7.49
CA GLU A 41 -22.40 25.03 6.43
C GLU A 41 -21.05 25.53 6.98
N SER A 42 -21.02 26.04 8.22
CA SER A 42 -19.79 26.48 8.90
C SER A 42 -18.78 25.34 9.04
N TYR A 43 -19.19 24.15 9.46
CA TYR A 43 -18.29 23.00 9.61
C TYR A 43 -17.77 22.46 8.28
N LEU A 44 -18.57 22.51 7.21
CA LEU A 44 -18.12 22.15 5.87
C LEU A 44 -16.96 23.03 5.38
N ARG A 45 -16.81 24.26 5.90
CA ARG A 45 -15.66 25.13 5.56
C ARG A 45 -14.35 24.66 6.22
N HIS A 46 -14.44 23.95 7.34
CA HIS A 46 -13.29 23.41 8.08
C HIS A 46 -12.83 22.05 7.57
N LEU A 47 -13.70 21.31 6.88
CA LEU A 47 -13.45 19.97 6.36
C LEU A 47 -12.56 19.94 5.10
N GLY A 48 -12.13 21.09 4.57
CA GLY A 48 -11.23 21.18 3.42
C GLY A 48 -11.90 21.47 2.07
N PRO A 49 -11.12 21.64 0.98
CA PRO A 49 -11.61 22.11 -0.32
C PRO A 49 -12.65 21.19 -0.97
N ARG A 50 -12.48 19.86 -0.84
CA ARG A 50 -13.44 18.89 -1.40
C ARG A 50 -14.82 18.99 -0.76
N TRP A 51 -14.89 19.29 0.54
CA TRP A 51 -16.15 19.53 1.24
C TRP A 51 -16.76 20.88 0.89
N LYS A 52 -15.93 21.90 0.65
CA LYS A 52 -16.41 23.17 0.09
C LYS A 52 -17.00 23.00 -1.30
N ALA A 53 -16.47 22.11 -2.14
CA ALA A 53 -17.02 21.84 -3.47
C ALA A 53 -18.46 21.30 -3.42
N LEU A 54 -18.81 20.56 -2.36
CA LEU A 54 -20.18 20.12 -2.09
C LEU A 54 -21.14 21.28 -1.79
N GLN A 55 -20.60 22.46 -1.43
CA GLN A 55 -21.40 23.67 -1.24
C GLN A 55 -21.80 24.35 -2.56
N GLY A 56 -21.13 24.02 -3.68
CA GLY A 56 -21.34 24.66 -4.97
C GLY A 56 -22.70 24.32 -5.63
N VAL A 57 -23.33 25.33 -6.25
CA VAL A 57 -24.67 25.30 -6.87
C VAL A 57 -24.87 24.17 -7.93
N ARG A 58 -23.81 23.51 -8.40
CA ARG A 58 -23.90 22.36 -9.32
C ARG A 58 -24.34 21.04 -8.68
N ALA A 59 -24.16 20.84 -7.36
CA ALA A 59 -24.70 19.66 -6.66
C ALA A 59 -26.25 19.57 -6.75
N HIS A 60 -26.90 20.71 -6.97
CA HIS A 60 -28.34 20.83 -7.14
C HIS A 60 -28.87 20.26 -8.47
N ARG A 61 -28.02 20.10 -9.51
CA ARG A 61 -28.43 19.54 -10.82
C ARG A 61 -28.23 18.04 -10.91
N LEU A 62 -27.19 17.47 -10.32
CA LEU A 62 -26.94 16.02 -10.33
C LEU A 62 -27.96 15.24 -9.47
N SER A 63 -28.40 15.81 -8.34
CA SER A 63 -29.49 15.26 -7.53
C SER A 63 -30.87 15.33 -8.20
N ARG A 64 -31.09 16.29 -9.12
CA ARG A 64 -32.34 16.44 -9.88
C ARG A 64 -32.38 15.61 -11.17
N GLY A 65 -31.23 15.26 -11.75
CA GLY A 65 -31.13 14.48 -12.99
C GLY A 65 -31.37 12.98 -12.83
N LEU A 66 -31.10 12.42 -11.66
CA LEU A 66 -31.23 10.97 -11.39
C LEU A 66 -32.65 10.52 -10.98
N PHE A 67 -33.58 11.47 -10.71
CA PHE A 67 -34.93 11.15 -10.22
C PHE A 67 -36.07 11.42 -11.21
N ARG A 68 -35.77 11.67 -12.50
CA ARG A 68 -36.81 11.99 -13.50
C ARG A 68 -37.23 10.83 -14.41
N GLY A 69 -36.70 9.62 -14.19
CA GLY A 69 -36.93 8.45 -15.05
C GLY A 69 -37.97 7.42 -14.57
N LEU A 70 -38.56 7.59 -13.39
CA LEU A 70 -39.53 6.63 -12.85
C LEU A 70 -40.71 7.39 -12.24
N LEU A 71 -41.92 6.94 -12.58
CA LEU A 71 -43.23 7.35 -12.05
C LEU A 71 -44.00 8.43 -12.86
N SER A 72 -44.35 8.07 -14.10
CA SER A 72 -45.70 8.32 -14.60
C SER A 72 -46.55 7.10 -14.22
N GLY A 73 -47.38 7.23 -13.18
CA GLY A 73 -48.31 6.15 -12.82
C GLY A 73 -48.94 6.33 -11.45
N VAL A 74 -50.07 7.03 -11.43
CA VAL A 74 -51.28 6.76 -10.62
C VAL A 74 -51.05 6.20 -9.21
N PHE A 75 -51.33 7.00 -8.17
CA PHE A 75 -52.37 6.70 -7.16
C PHE A 75 -52.51 7.89 -6.21
N GLY A 76 -53.74 8.42 -6.12
CA GLY A 76 -54.16 9.33 -5.08
C GLY A 76 -54.59 8.54 -3.84
N GLY A 77 -54.16 8.97 -2.66
CA GLY A 77 -54.54 8.39 -1.39
C GLY A 77 -54.25 9.37 -0.25
N SER A 78 -55.31 10.01 0.22
CA SER A 78 -55.31 10.97 1.32
C SER A 78 -55.24 10.23 2.66
N TYR A 79 -54.15 10.42 3.40
CA TYR A 79 -54.12 10.18 4.85
C TYR A 79 -53.42 11.35 5.55
N GLY A 80 -54.23 12.20 6.19
CA GLY A 80 -53.79 13.29 7.05
C GLY A 80 -53.35 12.76 8.41
N GLY A 81 -52.05 12.49 8.55
CA GLY A 81 -51.35 12.42 9.83
C GLY A 81 -50.58 13.70 10.06
N VAL A 82 -51.02 14.53 11.01
CA VAL A 82 -50.30 15.75 11.42
C VAL A 82 -49.07 15.31 12.23
N PHE A 83 -47.99 14.97 11.55
CA PHE A 83 -46.67 14.90 12.18
C PHE A 83 -46.16 16.33 12.38
N ARG A 84 -45.98 16.72 13.64
CA ARG A 84 -45.23 17.93 13.99
C ARG A 84 -43.79 17.73 13.53
N ASN A 85 -43.39 18.50 12.53
CA ASN A 85 -42.00 18.60 12.11
C ASN A 85 -41.17 19.04 13.34
N PRO A 86 -40.26 18.21 13.89
CA PRO A 86 -39.51 18.54 15.12
C PRO A 86 -38.65 19.81 14.97
N PHE A 87 -38.47 20.28 13.73
CA PHE A 87 -37.72 21.47 13.34
C PHE A 87 -38.48 22.80 13.48
N THR A 88 -39.73 22.79 13.94
CA THR A 88 -40.55 24.03 13.99
C THR A 88 -40.13 25.06 15.05
N GLY A 89 -39.18 24.73 15.94
CA GLY A 89 -38.63 25.63 16.95
C GLY A 89 -37.27 26.26 16.61
N LEU A 90 -36.54 25.74 15.62
CA LEU A 90 -35.15 26.15 15.36
C LEU A 90 -35.11 27.31 14.35
N ARG A 91 -35.25 28.55 14.85
CA ARG A 91 -35.09 29.77 14.04
C ARG A 91 -33.61 29.99 13.73
N GLY A 92 -33.17 29.58 12.54
CA GLY A 92 -31.80 29.83 12.08
C GLY A 92 -31.32 28.89 10.99
N PHE A 93 -31.94 27.72 10.85
CA PHE A 93 -31.56 26.79 9.78
C PHE A 93 -32.05 27.29 8.43
N ASP A 94 -31.17 27.19 7.44
CA ASP A 94 -31.54 27.36 6.05
C ASP A 94 -32.72 26.40 5.75
N LYS A 95 -33.77 26.91 5.10
CA LYS A 95 -35.05 26.17 4.96
C LYS A 95 -34.91 24.87 4.17
N ASN A 96 -33.76 24.65 3.55
CA ASN A 96 -33.43 23.49 2.75
C ASN A 96 -32.17 22.80 3.30
N PRO A 97 -32.31 21.77 4.16
CA PRO A 97 -31.16 21.01 4.62
C PRO A 97 -30.42 20.41 3.43
N ARG A 98 -29.09 20.55 3.40
CA ARG A 98 -28.26 19.89 2.40
C ARG A 98 -28.06 18.44 2.84
N ILE A 99 -28.55 17.51 2.02
CA ILE A 99 -28.37 16.07 2.25
C ILE A 99 -27.10 15.66 1.51
N LEU A 100 -26.12 15.14 2.26
CA LEU A 100 -24.92 14.54 1.69
C LEU A 100 -25.10 13.04 1.55
N ASN A 101 -24.84 12.52 0.35
CA ASN A 101 -24.88 11.08 0.09
C ASN A 101 -23.46 10.50 0.22
N LEU A 102 -23.22 9.76 1.30
CA LEU A 102 -21.95 9.09 1.59
C LEU A 102 -22.01 7.59 1.26
N LYS A 103 -22.73 7.22 0.20
CA LYS A 103 -22.85 5.82 -0.21
C LYS A 103 -21.48 5.25 -0.56
N GLY A 104 -21.11 4.16 0.12
CA GLY A 104 -19.81 3.49 -0.06
C GLY A 104 -18.67 4.10 0.78
N ASP A 105 -18.97 5.02 1.70
CA ASP A 105 -18.05 5.40 2.77
C ASP A 105 -18.23 4.50 4.01
N TYR A 106 -17.26 4.58 4.92
CA TYR A 106 -17.29 3.89 6.20
C TYR A 106 -17.88 4.83 7.27
N PRO A 107 -19.08 4.54 7.81
CA PRO A 107 -19.77 5.45 8.72
C PRO A 107 -18.95 5.74 9.99
N ASP A 108 -18.21 4.75 10.49
CA ASP A 108 -17.35 4.92 11.68
C ASP A 108 -16.18 5.86 11.44
N ALA A 109 -15.51 5.76 10.28
CA ALA A 109 -14.41 6.65 9.93
C ALA A 109 -14.89 8.10 9.70
N ILE A 110 -16.04 8.27 9.03
CA ILE A 110 -16.69 9.58 8.88
C ILE A 110 -17.07 10.14 10.25
N ARG A 111 -17.60 9.31 11.15
CA ARG A 111 -17.96 9.71 12.51
C ARG A 111 -16.74 10.24 13.27
N ILE A 112 -15.60 9.56 13.20
CA ILE A 112 -14.34 10.03 13.83
C ILE A 112 -13.97 11.41 13.29
N LEU A 113 -14.01 11.59 11.96
CA LEU A 113 -13.73 12.89 11.35
C LEU A 113 -14.67 13.98 11.85
N LEU A 114 -15.97 13.69 11.91
CA LEU A 114 -16.96 14.64 12.39
C LEU A 114 -16.72 14.99 13.86
N GLN A 115 -16.38 14.03 14.72
CA GLN A 115 -16.02 14.29 16.12
C GLN A 115 -14.80 15.22 16.24
N ILE A 116 -13.79 15.05 15.39
CA ILE A 116 -12.61 15.93 15.37
C ILE A 116 -13.02 17.35 14.94
N VAL A 117 -13.84 17.46 13.89
CA VAL A 117 -14.33 18.74 13.34
C VAL A 117 -15.20 19.49 14.35
N THR A 118 -16.06 18.79 15.08
CA THR A 118 -16.95 19.35 16.10
C THR A 118 -16.29 19.43 17.48
N MET A 119 -14.98 19.16 17.59
CA MET A 119 -14.20 19.21 18.83
C MET A 119 -14.71 18.28 19.95
N GLU A 120 -15.41 17.20 19.62
CA GLU A 120 -15.91 16.20 20.55
C GLU A 120 -14.84 15.15 20.91
N PHE A 121 -13.66 15.61 21.31
CA PHE A 121 -12.48 14.75 21.53
C PHE A 121 -12.69 13.66 22.60
N THR A 122 -13.61 13.86 23.53
CA THR A 122 -13.96 12.87 24.57
C THR A 122 -14.68 11.64 24.03
N LYS A 123 -15.22 11.71 22.81
CA LYS A 123 -15.91 10.60 22.14
C LYS A 123 -15.01 9.86 21.14
N LEU A 124 -13.78 10.32 20.94
CA LEU A 124 -12.84 9.65 20.03
C LEU A 124 -12.43 8.28 20.59
N PRO A 125 -12.25 7.28 19.72
CA PRO A 125 -11.75 5.99 20.15
C PRO A 125 -10.30 6.12 20.64
N GLU A 126 -10.00 5.52 21.79
CA GLU A 126 -8.63 5.45 22.30
C GLU A 126 -7.71 4.61 21.40
N LYS A 127 -8.28 3.61 20.71
CA LYS A 127 -7.60 2.69 19.80
C LYS A 127 -8.50 2.40 18.61
N LEU A 128 -7.88 2.22 17.45
CA LEU A 128 -8.53 1.73 16.25
C LEU A 128 -7.94 0.39 15.89
N ASP A 129 -8.78 -0.53 15.44
CA ASP A 129 -8.35 -1.80 14.88
C ASP A 129 -7.63 -1.53 13.55
N PHE A 130 -6.71 -2.42 13.14
CA PHE A 130 -5.97 -2.25 11.88
C PHE A 130 -6.89 -2.03 10.65
N PRO A 131 -7.96 -2.82 10.44
CA PRO A 131 -8.90 -2.56 9.35
C PRO A 131 -9.63 -1.20 9.46
N GLU A 132 -9.90 -0.72 10.67
CA GLU A 132 -10.52 0.60 10.87
C GLU A 132 -9.55 1.72 10.52
N LEU A 133 -8.26 1.55 10.84
CA LEU A 133 -7.19 2.48 10.49
C LEU A 133 -7.02 2.58 8.96
N VAL A 134 -7.08 1.45 8.24
CA VAL A 134 -7.07 1.42 6.77
C VAL A 134 -8.30 2.17 6.20
N ARG A 135 -9.49 1.92 6.74
CA ARG A 135 -10.73 2.62 6.31
C ARG A 135 -10.64 4.12 6.58
N LEU A 136 -10.06 4.51 7.71
CA LEU A 136 -9.84 5.91 8.04
C LEU A 136 -8.87 6.57 7.07
N ALA A 137 -7.80 5.88 6.67
CA ALA A 137 -6.89 6.33 5.63
C ALA A 137 -7.62 6.53 4.28
N GLU A 138 -8.50 5.60 3.89
CA GLU A 138 -9.26 5.70 2.65
C GLU A 138 -10.21 6.90 2.65
N VAL A 139 -10.90 7.11 3.78
CA VAL A 139 -11.76 8.28 3.97
C VAL A 139 -10.91 9.55 3.95
N ALA A 140 -9.73 9.56 4.57
CA ALA A 140 -8.80 10.68 4.51
C ALA A 140 -8.40 11.05 3.08
N ALA A 141 -8.02 10.05 2.28
CA ALA A 141 -7.67 10.20 0.87
C ALA A 141 -8.83 10.73 0.02
N ARG A 142 -10.03 10.20 0.25
CA ARG A 142 -11.25 10.54 -0.49
C ARG A 142 -11.71 11.96 -0.19
N TRP A 143 -11.59 12.37 1.07
CA TRP A 143 -12.17 13.60 1.58
C TRP A 143 -11.14 14.72 1.83
N ASP A 144 -9.86 14.46 1.56
CA ASP A 144 -8.76 15.43 1.69
C ASP A 144 -8.65 16.00 3.10
N CYS A 145 -8.67 15.11 4.09
CA CYS A 145 -8.69 15.48 5.51
C CYS A 145 -7.51 14.91 6.32
N HIS A 146 -6.38 14.61 5.66
CA HIS A 146 -5.16 14.09 6.28
C HIS A 146 -4.66 14.99 7.42
N ALA A 147 -4.62 16.30 7.18
CA ALA A 147 -4.09 17.26 8.15
C ALA A 147 -4.93 17.36 9.43
N MET A 148 -6.23 17.01 9.37
CA MET A 148 -7.09 16.94 10.55
C MET A 148 -6.75 15.74 11.44
N LEU A 149 -6.32 14.64 10.81
CA LEU A 149 -6.01 13.38 11.47
C LEU A 149 -4.57 13.29 11.97
N ALA A 150 -3.66 14.15 11.47
CA ALA A 150 -2.24 14.13 11.76
C ALA A 150 -1.89 14.07 13.26
N LYS A 151 -2.69 14.70 14.13
CA LYS A 151 -2.45 14.71 15.59
C LYS A 151 -2.86 13.42 16.30
N PHE A 152 -3.71 12.61 15.68
CA PHE A 152 -4.30 11.41 16.29
C PHE A 152 -3.70 10.13 15.71
N ILE A 153 -3.29 10.19 14.44
CA ILE A 153 -2.89 9.02 13.68
C ILE A 153 -1.70 8.28 14.30
N GLU A 154 -0.74 9.00 14.86
CA GLU A 154 0.43 8.42 15.51
C GLU A 154 0.02 7.50 16.68
N GLY A 155 -0.94 7.94 17.50
CA GLY A 155 -1.43 7.15 18.64
C GLY A 155 -2.18 5.88 18.20
N TRP A 156 -2.96 5.97 17.12
CA TRP A 156 -3.69 4.82 16.57
C TRP A 156 -2.81 3.85 15.78
N ALA A 157 -1.76 4.36 15.13
CA ALA A 157 -0.85 3.57 14.30
C ALA A 157 0.28 2.89 15.09
N ALA A 158 0.73 3.49 16.19
CA ALA A 158 1.85 3.00 17.00
C ALA A 158 1.78 1.50 17.39
N PRO A 159 0.63 0.93 17.79
CA PRO A 159 0.53 -0.49 18.18
C PRO A 159 0.78 -1.51 17.05
N TYR A 160 0.91 -1.06 15.81
CA TYR A 160 1.05 -1.90 14.63
C TYR A 160 2.44 -1.79 13.97
N ARG A 161 3.26 -0.82 14.36
CA ARG A 161 4.59 -0.58 13.73
C ARG A 161 5.52 -1.80 13.81
N ASP A 162 5.45 -2.57 14.90
CA ASP A 162 6.21 -3.80 15.08
C ASP A 162 5.67 -4.97 14.25
N ARG A 163 4.46 -4.84 13.70
CA ARG A 163 3.73 -5.89 12.97
C ARG A 163 3.65 -5.66 11.47
N ILE A 164 4.11 -4.51 10.96
CA ILE A 164 3.99 -4.15 9.53
C ILE A 164 4.60 -5.19 8.58
N PHE A 165 5.54 -5.98 9.09
CA PHE A 165 6.24 -7.03 8.37
C PHE A 165 5.62 -8.43 8.51
N LEU A 166 4.58 -8.56 9.33
CA LEU A 166 3.83 -9.81 9.49
C LEU A 166 2.81 -9.94 8.36
N PRO A 167 2.53 -11.17 7.90
CA PRO A 167 1.50 -11.38 6.89
C PRO A 167 0.13 -10.86 7.38
N GLY A 168 -0.57 -10.15 6.50
CA GLY A 168 -1.89 -9.57 6.75
C GLY A 168 -1.85 -8.07 7.07
N TYR A 169 -0.66 -7.49 7.22
CA TYR A 169 -0.46 -6.05 7.47
C TYR A 169 0.01 -5.29 6.22
N GLU A 170 -0.06 -5.88 5.03
CA GLU A 170 0.46 -5.25 3.80
C GLU A 170 -0.26 -3.96 3.42
N GLN A 171 -1.52 -3.79 3.85
CA GLN A 171 -2.28 -2.55 3.69
C GLN A 171 -1.68 -1.38 4.49
N TRP A 172 -0.67 -1.62 5.32
CA TRP A 172 0.15 -0.56 5.91
C TRP A 172 0.77 0.33 4.83
N LEU A 173 1.04 -0.18 3.63
CA LEU A 173 1.46 0.64 2.49
C LEU A 173 0.46 1.77 2.18
N TYR A 174 -0.84 1.51 2.34
CA TYR A 174 -1.87 2.53 2.13
C TYR A 174 -1.86 3.57 3.25
N ILE A 175 -1.80 3.12 4.51
CA ILE A 175 -1.70 4.01 5.68
C ILE A 175 -0.45 4.89 5.60
N ALA A 176 0.70 4.28 5.31
CA ALA A 176 1.97 4.96 5.18
C ALA A 176 1.96 5.96 4.03
N HIS A 177 1.33 5.62 2.91
CA HIS A 177 1.16 6.55 1.81
C HIS A 177 0.32 7.77 2.18
N GLU A 178 -0.86 7.55 2.78
CA GLU A 178 -1.79 8.65 3.11
C GLU A 178 -1.29 9.52 4.26
N PHE A 179 -0.60 8.98 5.26
CA PHE A 179 -0.14 9.75 6.43
C PHE A 179 1.35 10.09 6.43
N GLY A 180 2.04 9.74 5.36
CA GLY A 180 3.41 10.18 5.14
C GLY A 180 4.49 9.42 5.92
N TYR A 181 4.24 8.15 6.26
CA TYR A 181 5.23 7.26 6.88
C TYR A 181 6.19 6.72 5.81
N GLU A 182 7.07 7.60 5.29
CA GLU A 182 7.98 7.30 4.18
C GLU A 182 8.88 6.09 4.44
N ASP A 183 9.56 6.06 5.59
CA ASP A 183 10.51 5.00 5.92
C ASP A 183 9.81 3.63 5.96
N GLU A 184 8.65 3.55 6.62
CA GLU A 184 7.86 2.33 6.69
C GLU A 184 7.30 1.91 5.32
N TYR A 185 6.91 2.87 4.46
CA TYR A 185 6.46 2.59 3.10
C TYR A 185 7.59 1.97 2.27
N LEU A 186 8.76 2.60 2.27
CA LEU A 186 9.92 2.16 1.49
C LEU A 186 10.40 0.78 1.96
N GLU A 187 10.50 0.57 3.27
CA GLU A 187 10.98 -0.68 3.83
C GLU A 187 10.00 -1.84 3.58
N LEU A 188 8.69 -1.61 3.78
CA LEU A 188 7.68 -2.64 3.53
C LEU A 188 7.57 -2.99 2.04
N SER A 189 7.54 -2.00 1.16
CA SER A 189 7.45 -2.23 -0.29
C SER A 189 8.68 -2.96 -0.83
N ARG A 190 9.88 -2.60 -0.35
CA ARG A 190 11.13 -3.32 -0.65
C ARG A 190 11.07 -4.77 -0.19
N ARG A 191 10.64 -5.02 1.05
CA ARG A 191 10.50 -6.37 1.59
C ARG A 191 9.54 -7.21 0.75
N LEU A 192 8.40 -6.63 0.34
CA LEU A 192 7.44 -7.33 -0.51
C LEU A 192 8.06 -7.70 -1.86
N ALA A 193 8.85 -6.85 -2.50
CA ALA A 193 9.53 -7.24 -3.74
C ALA A 193 10.57 -8.35 -3.55
N ILE A 194 11.25 -8.39 -2.41
CA ILE A 194 12.22 -9.45 -2.08
C ILE A 194 11.51 -10.78 -1.80
N CYS A 195 10.36 -10.74 -1.12
CA CYS A 195 9.70 -11.91 -0.58
C CYS A 195 8.50 -12.41 -1.40
N CYS A 196 7.94 -11.62 -2.31
CA CYS A 196 6.79 -12.04 -3.11
C CYS A 196 7.21 -12.92 -4.30
N SER A 197 6.52 -14.03 -4.46
CA SER A 197 6.55 -14.85 -5.66
C SER A 197 5.47 -14.37 -6.63
N ILE A 198 5.41 -14.98 -7.82
CA ILE A 198 4.32 -14.74 -8.79
C ILE A 198 3.57 -16.04 -9.07
N ASP A 199 2.24 -15.96 -9.14
CA ASP A 199 1.42 -17.10 -9.52
C ASP A 199 1.39 -17.33 -11.04
N SER A 200 0.52 -18.25 -11.50
CA SER A 200 0.32 -18.54 -12.92
C SER A 200 -0.35 -17.41 -13.70
N GLN A 201 -0.95 -16.44 -13.01
CA GLN A 201 -1.61 -15.27 -13.58
C GLN A 201 -0.73 -14.01 -13.50
N ASP A 202 0.55 -14.16 -13.14
CA ASP A 202 1.51 -13.06 -12.94
C ASP A 202 1.13 -12.09 -11.81
N ARG A 203 0.38 -12.57 -10.83
CA ARG A 203 -0.01 -11.80 -9.64
C ARG A 203 0.99 -12.02 -8.51
N LEU A 204 1.21 -10.99 -7.71
CA LEU A 204 2.10 -11.05 -6.56
C LEU A 204 1.50 -11.92 -5.44
N VAL A 205 2.27 -12.91 -5.00
CA VAL A 205 1.89 -13.84 -3.93
C VAL A 205 2.84 -13.64 -2.74
N THR A 206 2.27 -13.42 -1.55
CA THR A 206 3.01 -13.28 -0.30
C THR A 206 3.56 -14.63 0.18
N PRO A 207 4.56 -14.64 1.10
CA PRO A 207 5.15 -15.89 1.60
C PRO A 207 4.16 -16.89 2.24
N ASP A 208 3.01 -16.42 2.69
CA ASP A 208 1.93 -17.27 3.21
C ASP A 208 0.93 -17.74 2.14
N GLY A 209 1.25 -17.54 0.86
CA GLY A 209 0.50 -18.05 -0.29
C GLY A 209 -0.70 -17.21 -0.71
N SER A 210 -0.91 -16.03 -0.12
CA SER A 210 -2.04 -15.16 -0.48
C SER A 210 -1.69 -14.21 -1.63
N VAL A 211 -2.69 -13.89 -2.46
CA VAL A 211 -2.54 -12.91 -3.54
C VAL A 211 -2.66 -11.51 -2.96
N LEU A 212 -1.68 -10.65 -3.22
CA LEU A 212 -1.57 -9.32 -2.61
C LEU A 212 -2.77 -8.44 -2.95
N GLU A 213 -3.25 -8.47 -4.21
CA GLU A 213 -4.42 -7.67 -4.66
C GLU A 213 -5.72 -8.05 -3.94
N GLN A 214 -5.81 -9.27 -3.40
CA GLN A 214 -6.99 -9.73 -2.67
C GLN A 214 -6.97 -9.29 -1.20
N ARG A 215 -5.83 -8.78 -0.71
CA ARG A 215 -5.69 -8.32 0.69
C ARG A 215 -6.26 -6.94 0.93
N GLY A 216 -6.57 -6.20 -0.13
CA GLY A 216 -7.35 -4.97 -0.03
C GLY A 216 -6.80 -3.85 -0.91
N ILE A 217 -6.88 -2.63 -0.40
CA ILE A 217 -6.52 -1.41 -1.13
C ILE A 217 -5.03 -1.10 -1.01
N PHE A 218 -4.45 -0.63 -2.11
CA PHE A 218 -3.07 -0.14 -2.20
C PHE A 218 -3.07 1.20 -2.92
N PRO A 219 -2.07 2.07 -2.67
CA PRO A 219 -1.90 3.27 -3.46
C PRO A 219 -1.69 2.92 -4.93
N LEU A 220 -2.01 3.87 -5.81
CA LEU A 220 -1.85 3.70 -7.26
C LEU A 220 -0.40 3.28 -7.58
N ASP A 221 -0.25 2.37 -8.53
CA ASP A 221 1.03 1.86 -9.04
C ASP A 221 1.93 1.14 -8.02
N THR A 222 1.55 1.06 -6.74
CA THR A 222 2.36 0.42 -5.70
C THR A 222 2.64 -1.05 -6.02
N LEU A 223 1.62 -1.80 -6.46
CA LEU A 223 1.77 -3.20 -6.85
C LEU A 223 2.66 -3.36 -8.09
N PHE A 224 2.54 -2.45 -9.05
CA PHE A 224 3.39 -2.43 -10.23
C PHE A 224 4.86 -2.18 -9.86
N GLN A 225 5.12 -1.22 -8.96
CA GLN A 225 6.46 -0.97 -8.44
C GLN A 225 7.02 -2.17 -7.67
N ILE A 226 6.17 -2.88 -6.92
CA ILE A 226 6.57 -4.13 -6.24
C ILE A 226 6.99 -5.19 -7.26
N HIS A 227 6.21 -5.37 -8.32
CA HIS A 227 6.51 -6.31 -9.41
C HIS A 227 7.81 -5.95 -10.15
N GLU A 228 7.98 -4.67 -10.50
CA GLU A 228 9.15 -4.18 -11.21
C GLU A 228 10.42 -4.25 -10.35
N GLY A 229 10.34 -3.86 -9.08
CA GLY A 229 11.44 -4.00 -8.14
C GLY A 229 11.84 -5.46 -7.94
N ARG A 230 10.87 -6.37 -7.81
CA ARG A 230 11.13 -7.83 -7.80
C ARG A 230 11.91 -8.27 -9.04
N ARG A 231 11.46 -7.85 -10.22
CA ARG A 231 12.08 -8.18 -11.52
C ARG A 231 13.55 -7.72 -11.58
N GLN A 232 13.84 -6.51 -11.10
CA GLN A 232 15.21 -5.97 -11.08
C GLN A 232 16.14 -6.74 -10.13
N ILE A 233 15.64 -7.16 -8.96
CA ILE A 233 16.41 -7.97 -8.01
C ILE A 233 16.70 -9.34 -8.61
N LEU A 234 15.70 -10.01 -9.20
CA LEU A 234 15.91 -11.28 -9.91
C LEU A 234 16.95 -11.14 -11.03
N HIS A 235 16.87 -10.08 -11.82
CA HIS A 235 17.85 -9.83 -12.87
C HIS A 235 19.26 -9.67 -12.30
N SER A 236 19.39 -8.99 -11.15
CA SER A 236 20.67 -8.82 -10.47
C SER A 236 21.24 -10.15 -9.96
N ILE A 237 20.38 -11.01 -9.39
CA ILE A 237 20.76 -12.37 -8.96
C ILE A 237 21.26 -13.19 -10.15
N ILE A 238 20.47 -13.29 -11.22
CA ILE A 238 20.80 -14.09 -12.41
C ILE A 238 22.07 -13.57 -13.08
N LYS A 239 22.22 -12.25 -13.21
CA LYS A 239 23.43 -11.63 -13.73
C LYS A 239 24.65 -12.01 -12.90
N ALA A 240 24.56 -11.91 -11.57
CA ALA A 240 25.68 -12.26 -10.69
C ALA A 240 26.09 -13.74 -10.79
N LEU A 241 25.11 -14.64 -10.96
CA LEU A 241 25.39 -16.06 -11.20
C LEU A 241 26.17 -16.27 -12.50
N TYR A 242 25.77 -15.60 -13.58
CA TYR A 242 26.44 -15.75 -14.87
C TYR A 242 27.78 -15.02 -14.94
N ASP A 243 27.93 -13.91 -14.24
CA ASP A 243 29.23 -13.25 -14.07
C ASP A 243 30.21 -14.17 -13.32
N LEU A 244 29.76 -14.81 -12.24
CA LEU A 244 30.57 -15.78 -11.48
C LEU A 244 30.92 -16.99 -12.35
N TRP A 245 29.96 -17.51 -13.12
CA TRP A 245 30.20 -18.61 -14.05
C TRP A 245 31.25 -18.23 -15.10
N ALA A 246 31.19 -17.00 -15.64
CA ALA A 246 32.17 -16.50 -16.61
C ALA A 246 33.58 -16.36 -15.99
N ILE A 247 33.69 -15.90 -14.74
CA ILE A 247 34.97 -15.84 -14.01
C ILE A 247 35.58 -17.24 -13.89
N VAL A 248 34.78 -18.23 -13.51
CA VAL A 248 35.20 -19.64 -13.38
C VAL A 248 35.59 -20.21 -14.74
N ALA A 249 34.80 -19.94 -15.79
CA ALA A 249 35.06 -20.39 -17.16
C ALA A 249 36.37 -19.83 -17.75
N ASN A 250 36.74 -18.62 -17.35
CA ASN A 250 38.00 -17.98 -17.74
C ASN A 250 39.20 -18.47 -16.91
N GLY A 251 39.02 -19.43 -16.01
CA GLY A 251 40.11 -19.99 -15.20
C GLY A 251 40.58 -19.10 -14.05
N SER A 252 39.82 -18.05 -13.70
CA SER A 252 40.24 -17.00 -12.75
C SER A 252 39.69 -17.19 -11.32
N SER A 253 39.09 -18.34 -11.00
CA SER A 253 38.48 -18.60 -9.70
C SER A 253 39.44 -19.14 -8.63
N CYS A 254 40.63 -19.62 -9.02
CA CYS A 254 41.60 -20.18 -8.09
C CYS A 254 42.40 -19.08 -7.38
N GLN A 255 42.29 -18.98 -6.05
CA GLN A 255 42.98 -17.99 -5.23
C GLN A 255 44.42 -18.39 -4.87
N LEU A 256 44.76 -19.68 -5.01
CA LEU A 256 46.09 -20.23 -4.68
C LEU A 256 47.01 -20.33 -5.89
N ALA A 257 46.89 -19.41 -6.85
CA ALA A 257 47.79 -19.36 -7.99
C ALA A 257 49.20 -18.92 -7.52
N ASP A 258 49.98 -19.84 -6.97
CA ASP A 258 51.42 -19.69 -6.87
C ASP A 258 51.98 -19.80 -8.30
N GLU A 259 52.76 -18.79 -8.72
CA GLU A 259 53.35 -18.73 -10.06
C GLU A 259 54.17 -19.99 -10.41
N THR A 260 54.59 -20.74 -9.39
CA THR A 260 55.43 -21.92 -9.53
C THR A 260 54.68 -23.19 -9.98
N ASN A 261 53.35 -23.29 -9.86
CA ASN A 261 52.62 -24.51 -10.22
C ASN A 261 51.36 -24.28 -11.08
N SER A 262 51.60 -23.93 -12.35
CA SER A 262 50.57 -23.61 -13.34
C SER A 262 49.52 -24.72 -13.63
N TYR A 263 49.78 -25.97 -13.24
CA TYR A 263 48.89 -27.09 -13.51
C TYR A 263 47.72 -27.15 -12.52
N ASP A 264 47.98 -26.82 -11.25
CA ASP A 264 47.00 -26.98 -10.16
C ASP A 264 45.84 -25.98 -10.28
N TYR A 265 46.11 -24.72 -10.67
CA TYR A 265 45.05 -23.71 -10.78
C TYR A 265 44.06 -24.03 -11.92
N ARG A 266 44.54 -24.55 -13.06
CA ARG A 266 43.68 -24.94 -14.20
C ARG A 266 42.80 -26.13 -13.85
N SER A 267 43.35 -27.09 -13.11
CA SER A 267 42.58 -28.22 -12.62
C SER A 267 41.49 -27.77 -11.65
N CYS A 268 41.82 -26.91 -10.68
CA CYS A 268 40.85 -26.35 -9.72
C CYS A 268 39.73 -25.57 -10.43
N ALA A 269 40.06 -24.71 -11.39
CA ALA A 269 39.05 -23.97 -12.15
C ALA A 269 38.19 -24.88 -13.04
N GLY A 270 38.79 -25.89 -13.66
CA GLY A 270 38.08 -26.87 -14.49
C GLY A 270 37.05 -27.68 -13.70
N VAL A 271 37.40 -28.15 -12.50
CA VAL A 271 36.48 -28.86 -11.60
C VAL A 271 35.32 -27.94 -11.21
N ASN A 272 35.62 -26.73 -10.73
CA ASN A 272 34.60 -25.73 -10.39
C ASN A 272 33.67 -25.41 -11.56
N LEU A 273 34.21 -25.29 -12.79
CA LEU A 273 33.41 -25.01 -13.97
C LEU A 273 32.41 -26.12 -14.26
N ILE A 274 32.86 -27.38 -14.22
CA ILE A 274 32.03 -28.55 -14.48
C ILE A 274 30.94 -28.64 -13.40
N GLU A 275 31.32 -28.62 -12.13
CA GLU A 275 30.39 -28.71 -11.00
C GLU A 275 29.36 -27.58 -11.02
N PHE A 276 29.80 -26.34 -11.23
CA PHE A 276 28.88 -25.20 -11.27
C PHE A 276 27.95 -25.25 -12.48
N THR A 277 28.44 -25.71 -13.64
CA THR A 277 27.60 -25.86 -14.84
C THR A 277 26.55 -26.96 -14.64
N GLU A 278 26.94 -28.12 -14.10
CA GLU A 278 26.00 -29.20 -13.81
C GLU A 278 24.99 -28.78 -12.74
N TYR A 279 25.43 -28.04 -11.72
CA TYR A 279 24.56 -27.47 -10.72
C TYR A 279 23.51 -26.54 -11.32
N LEU A 280 23.93 -25.53 -12.10
CA LEU A 280 23.00 -24.60 -12.75
C LEU A 280 22.06 -25.35 -13.71
N ARG A 281 22.54 -26.39 -14.40
CA ARG A 281 21.70 -27.24 -15.26
C ARG A 281 20.65 -28.01 -14.45
N GLY A 282 21.05 -28.61 -13.33
CA GLY A 282 20.13 -29.31 -12.42
C GLY A 282 19.05 -28.39 -11.84
N LYS A 283 19.37 -27.11 -11.68
CA LYS A 283 18.45 -26.06 -11.22
C LYS A 283 17.60 -25.43 -12.34
N GLY A 284 17.79 -25.84 -13.59
CA GLY A 284 17.11 -25.25 -14.75
C GLY A 284 17.53 -23.81 -15.07
N LEU A 285 18.67 -23.37 -14.52
CA LEU A 285 19.28 -22.05 -14.77
C LEU A 285 20.36 -22.10 -15.86
N PHE A 286 20.53 -23.26 -16.52
CA PHE A 286 21.41 -23.45 -17.67
C PHE A 286 20.68 -24.24 -18.79
N PRO A 287 20.75 -23.84 -20.07
CA PRO A 287 21.55 -22.74 -20.63
C PRO A 287 21.11 -21.36 -20.12
N MET A 288 21.96 -20.34 -20.31
CA MET A 288 21.73 -19.00 -19.78
C MET A 288 20.33 -18.49 -20.15
N ILE A 289 19.52 -18.19 -19.13
CA ILE A 289 18.21 -17.58 -19.32
C ILE A 289 18.42 -16.12 -19.71
N LYS A 290 17.73 -15.69 -20.76
CA LYS A 290 17.88 -14.32 -21.29
C LYS A 290 17.07 -13.31 -20.49
N THR A 291 16.02 -13.77 -19.83
CA THR A 291 15.01 -12.94 -19.20
C THR A 291 14.48 -13.64 -17.94
N VAL A 292 13.91 -12.88 -17.00
CA VAL A 292 13.55 -13.38 -15.65
C VAL A 292 12.06 -13.71 -15.51
N GLU A 293 11.24 -13.46 -16.52
CA GLU A 293 9.79 -13.71 -16.52
C GLU A 293 9.42 -15.18 -16.29
N PRO A 294 10.21 -16.19 -16.72
CA PRO A 294 9.93 -17.58 -16.38
C PRO A 294 10.09 -17.91 -14.89
N ILE A 295 10.81 -17.08 -14.12
CA ILE A 295 11.11 -17.34 -12.71
C ILE A 295 9.91 -16.95 -11.86
N ARG A 296 9.24 -17.97 -11.31
CA ARG A 296 8.09 -17.81 -10.40
C ARG A 296 8.49 -17.55 -8.95
N TYR A 297 9.68 -17.99 -8.54
CA TYR A 297 10.23 -17.78 -7.20
C TYR A 297 10.34 -16.31 -6.84
N SER A 298 10.16 -15.98 -5.56
CA SER A 298 10.63 -14.71 -5.03
C SER A 298 12.16 -14.59 -5.12
N PRO A 299 12.73 -13.37 -5.15
CA PRO A 299 14.17 -13.18 -5.04
C PRO A 299 14.80 -13.89 -3.85
N PHE A 300 14.15 -13.85 -2.68
CA PHE A 300 14.61 -14.54 -1.49
C PHE A 300 14.63 -16.06 -1.66
N GLU A 301 13.56 -16.65 -2.20
CA GLU A 301 13.49 -18.09 -2.47
C GLU A 301 14.53 -18.52 -3.50
N LEU A 302 14.72 -17.74 -4.58
CA LEU A 302 15.73 -18.04 -5.58
C LEU A 302 17.15 -18.00 -4.99
N ALA A 303 17.46 -16.95 -4.22
CA ALA A 303 18.74 -16.83 -3.52
C ALA A 303 19.00 -18.04 -2.62
N ARG A 304 18.01 -18.45 -1.82
CA ARG A 304 18.12 -19.65 -0.98
C ARG A 304 18.25 -20.93 -1.79
N TYR A 305 17.47 -21.07 -2.86
CA TYR A 305 17.48 -22.25 -3.73
C TYR A 305 18.85 -22.47 -4.40
N VAL A 306 19.56 -21.36 -4.67
CA VAL A 306 20.91 -21.36 -5.24
C VAL A 306 22.01 -21.55 -4.17
N ASP A 307 21.75 -21.19 -2.91
CA ASP A 307 22.73 -21.28 -1.82
C ASP A 307 22.80 -22.68 -1.17
N THR A 308 21.66 -23.36 -0.98
CA THR A 308 21.57 -24.49 -0.03
C THR A 308 22.19 -25.82 -0.46
N GLU A 309 22.52 -26.02 -1.74
CA GLU A 309 22.88 -27.37 -2.26
C GLU A 309 24.30 -27.50 -2.81
N LEU A 310 24.97 -26.40 -3.16
CA LEU A 310 26.31 -26.52 -3.74
C LEU A 310 27.37 -26.91 -2.68
N LEU A 311 27.08 -26.66 -1.40
CA LEU A 311 28.00 -26.98 -0.29
C LEU A 311 27.95 -28.44 0.16
N SER A 312 26.89 -29.20 -0.13
CA SER A 312 26.71 -30.56 0.41
C SER A 312 27.46 -31.65 -0.36
N HIS A 313 27.82 -31.41 -1.63
CA HIS A 313 28.43 -32.45 -2.47
C HIS A 313 29.95 -32.56 -2.36
N THR A 314 30.63 -31.63 -1.69
CA THR A 314 32.09 -31.58 -1.62
C THR A 314 32.71 -32.38 -0.47
N VAL A 315 31.90 -32.92 0.45
CA VAL A 315 32.41 -33.47 1.73
C VAL A 315 32.47 -35.01 1.77
N ASP A 316 31.81 -35.73 0.87
CA ASP A 316 31.74 -37.21 0.96
C ASP A 316 32.87 -37.96 0.21
N LEU A 317 33.94 -37.29 -0.22
CA LEU A 317 35.13 -37.99 -0.75
C LEU A 317 36.02 -38.59 0.35
N ASP A 318 35.71 -38.31 1.62
CA ASP A 318 36.40 -38.87 2.77
C ASP A 318 35.64 -40.05 3.40
N SER A 319 36.17 -41.23 3.13
CA SER A 319 36.36 -42.31 4.13
C SER A 319 35.28 -43.39 4.30
N GLU A 320 35.63 -44.57 3.79
CA GLU A 320 35.79 -45.73 4.69
C GLU A 320 37.26 -46.17 4.64
N GLY A 321 38.01 -45.98 5.75
CA GLY A 321 39.17 -46.86 6.05
C GLY A 321 40.59 -46.30 6.21
N SER A 322 40.86 -44.99 6.24
CA SER A 322 42.23 -44.47 6.48
C SER A 322 42.31 -43.60 7.74
N SER A 323 43.06 -44.06 8.74
CA SER A 323 43.20 -43.46 10.08
C SER A 323 44.22 -42.32 10.18
N SER A 324 44.69 -41.77 9.06
CA SER A 324 45.57 -40.60 9.05
C SER A 324 44.78 -39.36 8.64
N PRO A 325 44.77 -38.26 9.42
CA PRO A 325 44.21 -37.01 8.96
C PRO A 325 44.94 -36.58 7.69
N ARG A 326 44.26 -36.64 6.54
CA ARG A 326 44.79 -36.06 5.31
C ARG A 326 44.75 -34.54 5.47
N PRO A 327 45.81 -33.82 5.07
CA PRO A 327 45.75 -32.36 5.02
C PRO A 327 44.55 -31.97 4.16
N THR A 328 43.70 -31.08 4.66
CA THR A 328 42.57 -30.52 3.92
C THR A 328 43.10 -30.01 2.57
N PRO A 329 42.45 -30.36 1.45
CA PRO A 329 42.94 -29.98 0.14
C PRO A 329 43.04 -28.44 0.08
N PRO A 330 44.16 -27.89 -0.44
CA PRO A 330 44.45 -26.47 -0.36
C PRO A 330 43.39 -25.57 -1.01
N HIS A 331 42.53 -26.11 -1.90
CA HIS A 331 41.61 -25.31 -2.71
C HIS A 331 40.17 -25.20 -2.18
N ILE A 332 39.90 -25.51 -0.90
CA ILE A 332 38.52 -25.44 -0.36
C ILE A 332 37.90 -24.03 -0.53
N ASP A 333 38.66 -22.98 -0.26
CA ASP A 333 38.20 -21.58 -0.39
C ASP A 333 38.03 -21.13 -1.85
N CYS A 334 38.57 -21.90 -2.81
CA CYS A 334 38.39 -21.65 -4.24
C CYS A 334 37.06 -22.22 -4.76
N HIS A 335 36.34 -22.99 -3.95
CA HIS A 335 35.09 -23.60 -4.36
C HIS A 335 34.00 -22.53 -4.52
N VAL A 336 33.34 -22.53 -5.69
CA VAL A 336 32.37 -21.49 -6.08
C VAL A 336 31.17 -21.37 -5.12
N GLY A 337 30.85 -22.43 -4.39
CA GLY A 337 29.82 -22.41 -3.34
C GLY A 337 30.08 -21.43 -2.21
N PHE A 338 31.34 -21.19 -1.83
CA PHE A 338 31.67 -20.22 -0.79
C PHE A 338 31.50 -18.76 -1.27
N GLN A 339 31.51 -18.53 -2.59
CA GLN A 339 31.34 -17.20 -3.18
C GLN A 339 29.86 -16.86 -3.40
N LEU A 340 29.02 -17.87 -3.65
CA LEU A 340 27.61 -17.66 -3.97
C LEU A 340 26.82 -17.01 -2.83
N GLY A 341 26.85 -17.59 -1.63
CA GLY A 341 26.07 -17.11 -0.48
C GLY A 341 26.30 -15.62 -0.18
N PRO A 342 27.54 -15.16 0.02
CA PRO A 342 27.84 -13.74 0.26
C PRO A 342 27.38 -12.83 -0.88
N VAL A 343 27.51 -13.26 -2.14
CA VAL A 343 27.05 -12.47 -3.30
C VAL A 343 25.54 -12.34 -3.32
N MET A 344 24.81 -13.44 -3.08
CA MET A 344 23.34 -13.41 -3.03
C MET A 344 22.83 -12.54 -1.89
N GLN A 345 23.40 -12.71 -0.69
CA GLN A 345 23.05 -11.92 0.48
C GLN A 345 23.31 -10.42 0.24
N ASN A 346 24.47 -10.08 -0.34
CA ASN A 346 24.80 -8.71 -0.69
C ASN A 346 23.82 -8.10 -1.69
N ILE A 347 23.30 -8.87 -2.66
CA ILE A 347 22.29 -8.39 -3.61
C ILE A 347 20.97 -8.11 -2.91
N LEU A 348 20.54 -8.95 -1.97
CA LEU A 348 19.31 -8.74 -1.20
C LEU A 348 19.43 -7.51 -0.28
N ASP A 349 20.54 -7.42 0.45
CA ASP A 349 20.82 -6.34 1.42
C ASP A 349 21.04 -4.98 0.75
N ASN A 350 21.52 -4.96 -0.49
CA ASN A 350 21.78 -3.73 -1.26
C ASN A 350 20.86 -3.58 -2.48
N ALA A 351 19.77 -4.35 -2.55
CA ALA A 351 18.77 -4.23 -3.59
C ALA A 351 18.30 -2.78 -3.69
N ARG A 352 18.61 -2.13 -4.81
CA ARG A 352 18.10 -0.78 -5.09
C ARG A 352 16.59 -0.86 -5.23
N TRP A 353 15.91 0.03 -4.51
CA TRP A 353 14.46 0.09 -4.50
C TRP A 353 13.97 1.19 -5.44
N PRO A 354 13.39 0.85 -6.61
CA PRO A 354 13.00 1.84 -7.61
C PRO A 354 11.61 2.40 -7.28
N VAL A 355 11.47 3.09 -6.15
CA VAL A 355 10.25 3.88 -5.90
C VAL A 355 10.39 5.18 -6.65
N GLU A 356 9.35 5.52 -7.41
CA GLU A 356 9.32 6.76 -8.14
C GLU A 356 9.41 7.95 -7.17
N ILE A 357 10.29 8.90 -7.46
CA ILE A 357 10.51 10.09 -6.62
C ILE A 357 9.19 10.84 -6.40
N SER A 358 8.30 10.86 -7.40
CA SER A 358 6.97 11.47 -7.31
C SER A 358 6.08 10.85 -6.22
N ILE A 359 6.18 9.54 -5.99
CA ILE A 359 5.46 8.87 -4.89
C ILE A 359 6.07 9.30 -3.56
N VAL A 360 7.40 9.27 -3.44
CA VAL A 360 8.08 9.70 -2.20
C VAL A 360 7.74 11.16 -1.86
N ASP A 361 7.79 12.04 -2.85
CA ASP A 361 7.44 13.46 -2.69
C ASP A 361 5.97 13.63 -2.29
N ARG A 362 5.07 12.81 -2.84
CA ARG A 362 3.67 12.80 -2.43
C ARG A 362 3.50 12.35 -0.98
N ILE A 363 4.15 11.26 -0.58
CA ILE A 363 4.14 10.75 0.81
C ILE A 363 4.64 11.84 1.76
N ARG A 364 5.75 12.50 1.42
CA ARG A 364 6.27 13.64 2.19
C ARG A 364 5.29 14.80 2.25
N SER A 365 4.63 15.13 1.15
CA SER A 365 3.64 16.22 1.12
C SER A 365 2.45 15.95 2.05
N ASN A 366 2.09 14.68 2.25
CA ASN A 366 1.02 14.29 3.15
C ASN A 366 1.38 14.45 4.64
N THR A 367 2.68 14.44 5.01
CA THR A 367 3.13 14.73 6.39
C THR A 367 3.01 16.19 6.78
N CYS A 368 2.87 17.10 5.81
CA CYS A 368 3.02 18.52 6.08
C CYS A 368 1.90 18.97 7.02
N GLU A 369 2.30 19.29 8.27
CA GLU A 369 1.64 20.32 9.09
C GLU A 369 1.13 21.39 8.16
N TYR A 370 -0.19 21.64 8.16
CA TYR A 370 -0.89 22.66 7.38
C TYR A 370 0.04 23.83 7.02
N ARG A 371 0.79 23.70 5.91
CA ARG A 371 1.41 24.85 5.29
C ARG A 371 0.20 25.51 4.68
N LEU A 372 -0.27 26.58 5.33
CA LEU A 372 -1.10 27.57 4.68
C LEU A 372 -0.27 28.07 3.49
N ASP A 373 -0.30 27.33 2.40
CA ASP A 373 0.34 27.72 1.16
C ASP A 373 -0.37 29.01 0.73
N PRO A 374 0.33 30.14 0.57
CA PRO A 374 -0.30 31.40 0.18
C PRO A 374 -1.13 31.30 -1.12
N ALA A 375 -0.90 30.25 -1.92
CA ALA A 375 -1.70 29.93 -3.10
C ALA A 375 -3.18 29.58 -2.79
N PHE A 376 -3.52 29.18 -1.55
CA PHE A 376 -4.90 28.83 -1.19
C PHE A 376 -5.84 30.01 -0.96
N ASP A 377 -5.35 31.26 -1.04
CA ASP A 377 -6.21 32.45 -1.10
C ASP A 377 -6.85 32.66 -2.49
N ASP A 378 -6.43 31.92 -3.52
CA ASP A 378 -7.08 31.90 -4.84
C ASP A 378 -7.54 30.48 -5.24
N PRO A 379 -8.83 30.14 -5.13
CA PRO A 379 -9.36 28.82 -5.48
C PRO A 379 -9.31 28.49 -6.98
N TYR A 380 -8.71 29.35 -7.81
CA TYR A 380 -8.57 29.18 -9.26
C TYR A 380 -7.12 29.10 -9.75
N ALA A 381 -6.13 29.19 -8.87
CA ALA A 381 -4.71 29.14 -9.25
C ALA A 381 -4.11 27.73 -9.02
N ASP A 382 -3.51 27.15 -10.06
CA ASP A 382 -2.57 26.02 -9.90
C ASP A 382 -1.24 26.53 -9.30
N VAL A 383 -0.32 25.62 -8.94
CA VAL A 383 0.98 25.91 -8.28
C VAL A 383 1.83 26.96 -9.04
N ASP A 384 1.59 27.13 -10.35
CA ASP A 384 2.25 28.12 -11.22
C ASP A 384 1.40 29.37 -11.55
N GLY A 385 0.23 29.55 -10.94
CA GLY A 385 -0.64 30.72 -11.14
C GLY A 385 -1.45 30.73 -12.45
N THR A 386 -1.50 29.62 -13.18
CA THR A 386 -2.30 29.50 -14.41
C THR A 386 -3.72 28.98 -14.15
N PRO A 387 -4.75 29.58 -14.76
CA PRO A 387 -6.14 29.13 -14.61
C PRO A 387 -6.39 27.82 -15.37
N VAL A 388 -6.81 26.79 -14.65
CA VAL A 388 -7.14 25.47 -15.22
C VAL A 388 -8.55 25.49 -15.81
N LEU A 389 -8.67 25.29 -17.12
CA LEU A 389 -9.97 25.06 -17.77
C LEU A 389 -10.47 23.64 -17.43
N PRO A 390 -11.77 23.47 -17.13
CA PRO A 390 -12.32 22.17 -16.74
C PRO A 390 -12.13 21.15 -17.88
N ARG A 391 -11.40 20.06 -17.62
CA ARG A 391 -11.39 18.88 -18.51
C ARG A 391 -12.77 18.23 -18.44
N GLU A 392 -13.42 18.13 -19.60
CA GLU A 392 -14.60 17.29 -19.78
C GLU A 392 -14.17 15.81 -19.63
N LEU A 393 -14.80 15.12 -18.68
CA LEU A 393 -14.65 13.68 -18.47
C LEU A 393 -15.35 12.95 -19.63
N VAL A 394 -14.60 12.11 -20.35
CA VAL A 394 -15.11 11.07 -21.26
C VAL A 394 -15.21 9.77 -20.49
#